data_AF-A0A9P2TCR6-F1
#
_entry.id   AF-A0A9P2TCR6-F1
#
_cell.length_a   1.000
_cell.length_b   1.000
_cell.length_c   1.000
_cell.angle_alpha   90.00
_cell.angle_beta   90.00
_cell.angle_gamma   90.00
#
_symmetry.space_group_name_H-M   'P 1'
#
loop_
_entity.id
_entity.type
_entity.pdbx_description
1 polymer ?
#
loop_
_entity_poly.entity_id
_entity_poly.type
_entity_poly.pdbx_seq_one_letter_code
_entity_poly.pdbx_strand_id
1 'polypeptide(L)'
;MTKETEPVDDLTAHPDGASPASIPPPTSPDTAPRHTPTSTALIRYLPVVRKGALLGFLWATETDDAVGFLALDTAEEPAARFWADRIAHSEREGLRPLQILRRWGGTAEDPVGGTVPAAARERIAVSLDVLRALPSLQ
;
A
#
# COMPACT_ATOMS: atom_id res chain seq x y z
N MET A 1 -40.86 34.72 -43.30
CA MET A 1 -41.52 35.27 -42.10
C MET A 1 -42.02 34.10 -41.25
N THR A 2 -41.62 34.05 -39.96
CA THR A 2 -42.41 33.66 -38.77
C THR A 2 -43.77 32.95 -38.96
N LYS A 3 -44.20 31.95 -38.15
CA LYS A 3 -43.66 31.38 -36.88
C LYS A 3 -44.51 30.13 -36.50
N GLU A 4 -43.92 29.18 -35.77
CA GLU A 4 -44.47 28.08 -34.89
C GLU A 4 -45.91 27.54 -35.06
N THR A 5 -46.09 26.22 -34.86
CA THR A 5 -46.86 25.63 -33.73
C THR A 5 -46.90 24.10 -33.85
N GLU A 6 -46.39 23.37 -32.85
CA GLU A 6 -46.61 21.92 -32.66
C GLU A 6 -48.06 21.65 -32.20
N PRO A 7 -48.66 20.50 -32.54
CA PRO A 7 -48.64 19.42 -31.54
C PRO A 7 -48.59 18.00 -32.12
N VAL A 8 -47.67 17.18 -31.60
CA VAL A 8 -47.70 15.70 -31.63
C VAL A 8 -47.36 15.26 -30.19
N ASP A 9 -48.05 14.31 -29.56
CA ASP A 9 -48.02 12.91 -29.99
C ASP A 9 -49.27 12.13 -29.57
N ASP A 10 -49.69 11.21 -30.44
CA ASP A 10 -50.76 10.25 -30.23
C ASP A 10 -50.20 9.00 -29.55
N LEU A 11 -50.38 8.86 -28.23
CA LEU A 11 -49.94 7.67 -27.50
C LEU A 11 -50.98 6.54 -27.62
N THR A 12 -51.15 6.01 -28.83
CA THR A 12 -51.87 4.76 -29.08
C THR A 12 -51.19 3.59 -28.34
N ALA A 13 -51.99 2.77 -27.66
CA ALA A 13 -51.54 1.74 -26.74
C ALA A 13 -51.03 0.45 -27.43
N HIS A 14 -50.10 -0.26 -26.78
CA HIS A 14 -50.01 -1.73 -26.83
C HIS A 14 -49.39 -2.28 -25.53
N PRO A 15 -49.96 -3.36 -24.93
CA PRO A 15 -49.37 -4.05 -23.78
C PRO A 15 -48.60 -5.33 -24.16
N ASP A 16 -47.83 -5.82 -23.18
CA ASP A 16 -47.31 -7.19 -23.03
C ASP A 16 -46.03 -7.63 -23.78
N GLY A 17 -45.19 -8.40 -23.09
CA GLY A 17 -44.46 -9.53 -23.69
C GLY A 17 -43.03 -9.38 -24.24
N ALA A 18 -42.01 -9.03 -23.42
CA ALA A 18 -40.63 -9.52 -23.62
C ALA A 18 -39.73 -9.37 -22.38
N SER A 19 -38.92 -10.39 -22.05
CA SER A 19 -37.91 -10.38 -20.97
C SER A 19 -36.47 -10.20 -21.53
N PRO A 20 -35.36 -10.41 -20.79
CA PRO A 20 -34.44 -9.31 -20.48
C PRO A 20 -33.08 -9.40 -21.20
N ALA A 21 -32.60 -8.28 -21.79
CA ALA A 21 -31.19 -7.84 -21.86
C ALA A 21 -30.96 -6.71 -22.89
N SER A 22 -30.67 -5.48 -22.44
CA SER A 22 -29.89 -4.43 -23.17
C SER A 22 -29.64 -3.19 -22.28
N ILE A 23 -28.51 -2.50 -22.50
CA ILE A 23 -27.79 -1.56 -21.60
C ILE A 23 -27.04 -0.56 -22.53
N PRO A 24 -26.76 0.76 -22.26
CA PRO A 24 -26.47 1.40 -20.94
C PRO A 24 -27.28 2.65 -20.44
N PRO A 25 -26.92 3.97 -20.60
CA PRO A 25 -26.92 4.90 -19.43
C PRO A 25 -27.52 6.32 -19.69
N PRO A 26 -27.21 7.41 -18.94
CA PRO A 26 -26.62 7.58 -17.61
C PRO A 26 -27.42 8.52 -16.66
N THR A 27 -27.44 8.26 -15.33
CA THR A 27 -27.54 9.37 -14.34
C THR A 27 -26.97 9.02 -12.97
N SER A 28 -25.71 9.37 -12.72
CA SER A 28 -25.13 9.76 -11.42
C SER A 28 -23.61 9.90 -11.57
N PRO A 29 -23.05 11.12 -11.49
CA PRO A 29 -21.61 11.30 -11.40
C PRO A 29 -21.20 11.25 -9.92
N ASP A 30 -20.90 10.05 -9.41
CA ASP A 30 -20.04 9.93 -8.23
C ASP A 30 -18.75 9.19 -8.61
N THR A 31 -17.65 9.92 -8.58
CA THR A 31 -16.31 9.40 -8.89
C THR A 31 -15.73 8.74 -7.64
N ALA A 32 -16.36 7.65 -7.20
CA ALA A 32 -15.68 6.67 -6.39
C ALA A 32 -14.73 5.88 -7.32
N PRO A 33 -13.39 5.96 -7.18
CA PRO A 33 -12.51 5.03 -7.86
C PRO A 33 -12.88 3.64 -7.36
N ARG A 34 -13.38 2.80 -8.27
CA ARG A 34 -13.72 1.39 -8.06
C ARG A 34 -12.46 0.55 -7.83
N HIS A 35 -11.76 0.83 -6.73
CA HIS A 35 -10.82 -0.08 -6.14
C HIS A 35 -11.59 -1.28 -5.59
N THR A 36 -11.34 -2.45 -6.13
CA THR A 36 -11.56 -3.71 -5.43
C THR A 36 -10.37 -3.90 -4.46
N PRO A 37 -10.53 -3.71 -3.14
CA PRO A 37 -9.41 -3.87 -2.20
C PRO A 37 -9.20 -5.35 -1.86
N THR A 38 -9.08 -6.21 -2.88
CA THR A 38 -8.99 -7.68 -2.73
C THR A 38 -7.55 -8.19 -2.82
N SER A 39 -6.57 -7.28 -2.92
CA SER A 39 -5.18 -7.59 -2.58
C SER A 39 -4.60 -6.45 -1.75
N THR A 40 -5.03 -6.38 -0.49
CA THR A 40 -4.29 -5.64 0.55
C THR A 40 -2.96 -6.34 0.73
N ALA A 41 -1.93 -5.90 -0.01
CA ALA A 41 -0.58 -6.42 0.12
C ALA A 41 -0.11 -6.16 1.56
N LEU A 42 -0.14 -7.20 2.39
CA LEU A 42 0.21 -7.11 3.79
C LEU A 42 1.70 -6.76 3.88
N ILE A 43 1.99 -5.53 4.33
CA ILE A 43 3.36 -5.07 4.52
C ILE A 43 3.75 -5.41 5.95
N ARG A 44 4.62 -6.40 6.11
CA ARG A 44 5.25 -6.68 7.41
C ARG A 44 6.34 -5.65 7.64
N TYR A 45 6.39 -5.08 8.83
CA TYR A 45 7.44 -4.13 9.21
C TYR A 45 7.93 -4.36 10.63
N LEU A 46 9.20 -3.99 10.84
CA LEU A 46 9.90 -4.04 12.10
C LEU A 46 10.60 -2.70 12.36
N PRO A 47 10.45 -2.09 13.54
CA PRO A 47 11.21 -0.90 13.91
C PRO A 47 12.70 -1.22 14.02
N VAL A 48 13.52 -0.35 13.43
CA VAL A 48 14.98 -0.30 13.62
C VAL A 48 15.28 0.80 14.63
N VAL A 49 15.96 0.44 15.71
CA VAL A 49 16.40 1.39 16.75
C VAL A 49 17.91 1.36 16.91
N ARG A 50 18.50 2.45 17.38
CA ARG A 50 19.92 2.57 17.72
C ARG A 50 20.05 3.34 19.02
N LYS A 51 20.65 2.74 20.04
CA LYS A 51 20.77 3.31 21.40
C LYS A 51 19.43 3.79 21.99
N GLY A 52 18.33 3.11 21.62
CA GLY A 52 16.97 3.45 22.02
C GLY A 52 16.25 4.50 21.16
N ALA A 53 16.94 5.17 20.23
CA ALA A 53 16.29 6.05 19.25
C ALA A 53 15.76 5.24 18.06
N LEU A 54 14.49 5.42 17.70
CA LEU A 54 13.92 4.84 16.48
C LEU A 54 14.53 5.52 15.26
N LEU A 55 15.24 4.77 14.41
CA LEU A 55 15.83 5.27 13.16
C LEU A 55 14.89 5.09 11.97
N GLY A 56 14.09 4.03 11.96
CA GLY A 56 13.42 3.60 10.75
C GLY A 56 12.52 2.40 10.94
N PHE A 57 11.91 1.98 9.83
CA PHE A 57 11.17 0.73 9.75
C PHE A 57 11.72 -0.09 8.58
N LEU A 58 12.24 -1.27 8.88
CA LEU A 58 12.49 -2.29 7.87
C LEU A 58 11.14 -2.90 7.48
N TRP A 59 10.82 -2.96 6.19
CA TRP A 59 9.53 -3.44 5.70
C TRP A 59 9.69 -4.44 4.54
N ALA A 60 8.73 -5.34 4.43
CA ALA A 60 8.64 -6.37 3.40
C ALA A 60 7.18 -6.66 3.05
N THR A 61 6.85 -6.81 1.79
CA THR A 61 5.51 -7.22 1.33
C THR A 61 5.43 -8.74 1.22
N GLU A 62 4.28 -9.34 1.54
CA GLU A 62 4.07 -10.78 1.32
C GLU A 62 3.70 -11.10 -0.15
N THR A 63 3.24 -10.11 -0.91
CA THR A 63 2.58 -10.31 -2.22
C THR A 63 3.45 -9.87 -3.41
N ASP A 64 4.20 -8.79 -3.26
CA ASP A 64 4.99 -8.17 -4.35
C ASP A 64 6.46 -8.63 -4.33
N ASP A 65 6.82 -9.46 -3.34
CA ASP A 65 8.20 -9.83 -2.99
C ASP A 65 9.15 -8.61 -2.93
N ALA A 66 8.65 -7.48 -2.40
CA ALA A 66 9.40 -6.23 -2.23
C ALA A 66 9.87 -6.06 -0.77
N VAL A 67 11.13 -5.66 -0.58
CA VAL A 67 11.72 -5.31 0.72
C VAL A 67 12.37 -3.93 0.65
N GLY A 68 12.30 -3.18 1.74
CA GLY A 68 12.91 -1.86 1.83
C GLY A 68 13.14 -1.40 3.26
N PHE A 69 13.96 -0.36 3.40
CA PHE A 69 14.12 0.36 4.65
C PHE A 69 13.52 1.75 4.51
N LEU A 70 12.57 2.07 5.38
CA LEU A 70 12.02 3.42 5.50
C LEU A 70 12.78 4.14 6.61
N ALA A 71 13.73 5.00 6.21
CA ALA A 71 14.40 5.92 7.11
C ALA A 71 13.41 6.96 7.68
N LEU A 72 13.53 7.28 8.96
CA LEU A 72 12.93 8.47 9.56
C LEU A 72 13.94 9.63 9.57
N ASP A 73 13.49 10.82 9.94
CA ASP A 73 14.33 12.02 10.09
C ASP A 73 15.49 11.83 11.09
N THR A 74 15.30 10.92 12.05
CA THR A 74 16.29 10.47 13.04
C THR A 74 17.36 9.51 12.48
N ALA A 75 17.19 8.96 11.28
CA ALA A 75 18.23 8.16 10.63
C ALA A 75 19.22 9.06 9.88
N GLU A 76 20.49 8.94 10.26
CA GLU A 76 21.60 9.47 9.47
C GLU A 76 21.66 8.73 8.11
N GLU A 77 21.98 9.45 7.03
CA GLU A 77 22.19 8.90 5.67
C GLU A 77 22.99 7.57 5.63
N PRO A 78 24.12 7.40 6.35
CA PRO A 78 24.85 6.13 6.38
C PRO A 78 24.03 4.94 6.92
N ALA A 79 23.06 5.15 7.81
CA ALA A 79 22.18 4.09 8.30
C ALA A 79 21.23 3.60 7.20
N ALA A 80 20.64 4.53 6.43
CA ALA A 80 19.78 4.19 5.31
C ALA A 80 20.55 3.41 4.22
N ARG A 81 21.77 3.87 3.90
CA ARG A 81 22.65 3.18 2.95
C ARG A 81 23.08 1.79 3.42
N PHE A 82 23.40 1.65 4.71
CA PHE A 82 23.77 0.36 5.32
C PHE A 82 22.65 -0.68 5.21
N TRP A 83 21.41 -0.28 5.49
CA TRP A 83 20.26 -1.17 5.34
C TRP A 83 19.96 -1.51 3.88
N ALA A 84 20.04 -0.52 2.98
CA ALA A 84 19.87 -0.77 1.54
C ALA A 84 20.89 -1.77 0.99
N ASP A 85 22.16 -1.68 1.41
CA ASP A 85 23.21 -2.62 0.98
C ASP A 85 22.98 -4.03 1.57
N ARG A 86 22.62 -4.16 2.86
CA ARG A 86 22.27 -5.46 3.46
C ARG A 86 21.05 -6.12 2.80
N ILE A 87 20.03 -5.33 2.44
CA ILE A 87 18.85 -5.81 1.72
C ILE A 87 19.28 -6.33 0.35
N ALA A 88 19.96 -5.51 -0.46
CA ALA A 88 20.43 -5.87 -1.79
C ALA A 88 21.41 -7.07 -1.79
N HIS A 89 22.23 -7.22 -0.75
CA HIS A 89 23.07 -8.39 -0.55
C HIS A 89 22.22 -9.65 -0.29
N SER A 90 21.20 -9.54 0.57
CA SER A 90 20.31 -10.66 0.89
C SER A 90 19.43 -11.07 -0.28
N GLU A 91 18.97 -10.11 -1.10
CA GLU A 91 18.25 -10.37 -2.36
C GLU A 91 19.17 -11.09 -3.38
N ARG A 92 20.46 -10.72 -3.45
CA ARG A 92 21.46 -11.43 -4.26
C ARG A 92 21.76 -12.86 -3.77
N GLU A 93 21.58 -13.15 -2.48
CA GLU A 93 21.58 -14.53 -1.96
C GLU A 93 20.30 -15.32 -2.34
N GLY A 94 19.32 -14.69 -3.01
CA GLY A 94 18.04 -15.32 -3.37
C GLY A 94 17.05 -15.44 -2.21
N LEU A 95 17.24 -14.67 -1.14
CA LEU A 95 16.35 -14.69 0.02
C LEU A 95 15.11 -13.85 -0.25
N ARG A 96 13.94 -14.38 0.08
CA ARG A 96 12.70 -13.60 -0.03
C ARG A 96 12.63 -12.50 1.04
N PRO A 97 12.07 -11.31 0.75
CA PRO A 97 11.78 -10.20 1.67
C PRO A 97 11.41 -10.58 3.10
N LEU A 98 10.48 -11.53 3.30
CA LEU A 98 10.07 -11.96 4.63
C LEU A 98 11.16 -12.73 5.37
N GLN A 99 11.99 -13.49 4.64
CA GLN A 99 13.17 -14.15 5.19
C GLN A 99 14.27 -13.14 5.50
N ILE A 100 14.44 -12.12 4.65
CA ILE A 100 15.37 -11.00 4.90
C ILE A 100 14.97 -10.26 6.18
N LEU A 101 13.70 -9.84 6.27
CA LEU A 101 13.14 -9.14 7.43
C LEU A 101 13.25 -9.96 8.72
N ARG A 102 13.03 -11.28 8.66
CA ARG A 102 13.19 -12.19 9.81
C ARG A 102 14.65 -12.52 10.15
N ARG A 103 15.54 -12.61 9.16
CA ARG A 103 16.98 -12.83 9.35
C ARG A 103 17.63 -11.63 10.05
N TRP A 104 17.15 -10.42 9.75
CA TRP A 104 17.63 -9.20 10.40
C TRP A 104 16.87 -8.85 11.69
N GLY A 105 15.68 -9.40 11.90
CA GLY A 105 14.93 -9.32 13.16
C GLY A 105 15.70 -9.96 14.32
N GLY A 106 16.03 -9.17 15.36
CA GLY A 106 16.79 -9.65 16.51
C GLY A 106 18.31 -9.68 16.33
N THR A 107 18.86 -9.09 15.27
CA THR A 107 20.32 -8.94 15.10
C THR A 107 20.90 -8.01 16.17
N ALA A 108 22.18 -8.19 16.52
CA ALA A 108 22.91 -7.27 17.40
C ALA A 108 22.91 -5.82 16.88
N GLU A 109 23.03 -4.85 17.80
CA GLU A 109 23.11 -3.42 17.46
C GLU A 109 24.40 -3.10 16.71
N ASP A 110 24.23 -2.65 15.47
CA ASP A 110 25.31 -2.11 14.66
C ASP A 110 25.50 -0.61 14.97
N PRO A 111 26.75 -0.11 15.12
CA PRO A 111 27.01 1.29 15.44
C PRO A 111 26.60 2.27 14.33
N VAL A 112 26.41 1.80 13.09
CA VAL A 112 25.92 2.58 11.94
C VAL A 112 24.44 2.29 11.68
N GLY A 113 24.07 1.03 11.52
CA GLY A 113 22.70 0.63 11.14
C GLY A 113 21.68 0.54 12.29
N GLY A 114 22.13 0.43 13.55
CA GLY A 114 21.27 0.06 14.67
C GLY A 114 20.94 -1.44 14.70
N THR A 115 19.87 -1.80 15.40
CA THR A 115 19.30 -3.15 15.51
C THR A 115 17.80 -3.11 15.22
N VAL A 116 17.26 -4.21 14.69
CA VAL A 116 15.86 -4.55 14.92
C VAL A 116 15.77 -5.31 16.25
N PRO A 117 15.14 -4.76 17.31
CA PRO A 117 15.06 -5.43 18.59
C PRO A 117 14.43 -6.82 18.48
N ALA A 118 14.97 -7.83 19.16
CA ALA A 118 14.34 -9.16 19.20
C ALA A 118 12.94 -9.14 19.85
N ALA A 119 12.66 -8.15 20.69
CA ALA A 119 11.34 -7.89 21.29
C ALA A 119 10.40 -7.09 20.36
N ALA A 120 10.89 -6.57 19.22
CA ALA A 120 10.06 -5.89 18.25
C ALA A 120 9.17 -6.91 17.53
N ARG A 121 7.87 -6.76 17.67
CA ARG A 121 6.89 -7.65 17.02
C ARG A 121 6.80 -7.30 15.53
N GLU A 122 6.78 -8.31 14.66
CA GLU A 122 6.35 -8.16 13.26
C GLU A 122 4.97 -7.50 13.28
N ARG A 123 4.87 -6.24 12.83
CA ARG A 123 3.58 -5.55 12.67
C ARG A 123 3.20 -5.58 11.20
N ILE A 124 1.90 -5.49 10.94
CA ILE A 124 1.34 -5.48 9.58
C ILE A 124 0.75 -4.10 9.31
N ALA A 125 1.12 -3.51 8.17
CA ALA A 125 0.51 -2.33 7.60
C ALA A 125 -0.23 -2.70 6.32
N VAL A 126 -1.34 -1.99 6.04
CA VAL A 126 -2.16 -2.22 4.84
C VAL A 126 -1.60 -1.56 3.58
N SER A 127 -0.66 -0.61 3.73
CA SER A 127 0.02 0.14 2.67
C SER A 127 1.31 0.80 3.20
N LEU A 128 2.24 1.14 2.30
CA LEU A 128 3.48 1.84 2.65
C LEU A 128 3.23 3.27 3.15
N ASP A 129 2.17 3.91 2.65
CA ASP A 129 1.76 5.25 3.07
C ASP A 129 1.36 5.28 4.56
N VAL A 130 0.60 4.27 5.01
CA VAL A 130 0.27 4.08 6.43
C VAL A 130 1.54 3.90 7.27
N LEU A 131 2.52 3.12 6.79
CA LEU A 131 3.81 2.94 7.48
C LEU A 131 4.57 4.27 7.62
N ARG A 132 4.54 5.12 6.59
CA ARG A 132 5.13 6.47 6.62
C ARG A 132 4.39 7.43 7.55
N ALA A 133 3.09 7.26 7.76
CA ALA A 133 2.30 8.08 8.66
C ALA A 133 2.41 7.68 10.15
N LEU A 134 2.79 6.44 10.48
CA LEU A 134 2.96 5.98 11.87
C LEU A 134 3.85 6.86 12.78
N PRO A 135 5.07 7.29 12.39
CA PRO A 135 5.92 8.13 13.23
C PRO A 135 5.34 9.53 13.46
N SER A 136 4.45 9.98 12.58
CA SER A 136 3.80 11.30 12.63
C SER A 136 2.57 11.35 13.53
N LEU A 137 2.15 10.20 14.07
CA LEU A 137 0.90 10.01 14.84
C LEU A 137 1.19 9.64 16.31
N GLN A 138 2.32 10.12 16.84
CA GLN A 138 2.87 9.82 18.17
C GLN A 138 2.63 10.97 19.15
#